data_AF-U9SHK4-F1
#
_entry.id   AF-U9SHK4-F1
#
_cell.length_a   1.000
_cell.length_b   1.000
_cell.length_c   1.000
_cell.angle_alpha   90.00
_cell.angle_beta   90.00
_cell.angle_gamma   90.00
#
_symmetry.space_group_name_H-M   'P 1'
#
loop_
_entity.id
_entity.type
_entity.pdbx_description
1 polymer ?
#
loop_
_entity_poly.entity_id
_entity_poly.type
_entity_poly.pdbx_seq_one_letter_code
_entity_poly.pdbx_strand_id
1 'polypeptide(L)'
;KDSKEILGGYNPIKWKSDKSSGITKDSFIFSFKNRDNFENYILSRVENEEHATYNNYGFGPSFGIDLVLYGNSGKCSKRAYESQIRGASSIFSSSFFVEEYEVFQIIK
;
A
#
# COMPACT_ATOMS: atom_id res chain seq x y z
N LYS A 1 -3.04 -3.72 -18.54
CA LYS A 1 -1.78 -3.97 -19.26
C LYS A 1 -1.46 -2.65 -19.92
N ASP A 2 -0.34 -2.04 -19.56
CA ASP A 2 0.11 -0.68 -19.95
C ASP A 2 -0.34 0.45 -19.02
N SER A 3 -0.57 0.15 -17.73
CA SER A 3 -0.68 1.20 -16.74
C SER A 3 0.72 1.66 -16.34
N LYS A 4 1.02 2.93 -16.50
CA LYS A 4 2.23 3.56 -15.93
C LYS A 4 2.04 3.94 -14.45
N GLU A 5 1.04 3.35 -13.79
CA GLU A 5 0.74 3.66 -12.40
C GLU A 5 1.81 3.07 -11.47
N ILE A 6 2.16 3.82 -10.44
CA ILE A 6 2.96 3.33 -9.33
C ILE A 6 2.10 3.40 -8.08
N LEU A 7 2.07 2.31 -7.33
CA LEU A 7 1.53 2.23 -5.99
C LEU A 7 2.67 1.84 -5.05
N GLY A 8 2.74 2.48 -3.90
CA GLY A 8 3.80 2.17 -2.96
C GLY A 8 3.49 2.65 -1.55
N GLY A 9 4.44 2.40 -0.68
CA GLY A 9 4.40 2.91 0.67
C GLY A 9 5.73 2.73 1.38
N TYR A 10 5.85 3.42 2.49
CA TYR A 10 6.98 3.36 3.41
C TYR A 10 6.50 2.87 4.76
N ASN A 11 7.22 1.93 5.33
CA ASN A 11 6.97 1.39 6.66
C ASN A 11 8.29 1.35 7.45
N PRO A 12 8.40 2.06 8.59
CA PRO A 12 9.64 2.12 9.37
C PRO A 12 9.85 0.92 10.29
N ILE A 13 8.81 0.11 10.51
CA ILE A 13 8.88 -1.06 11.39
C ILE A 13 9.13 -2.34 10.58
N LYS A 14 9.71 -3.36 11.23
CA LYS A 14 9.98 -4.65 10.59
C LYS A 14 8.68 -5.33 10.13
N TRP A 15 8.65 -5.75 8.87
CA TRP A 15 7.61 -6.62 8.33
C TRP A 15 7.64 -8.01 8.98
N LYS A 16 6.47 -8.57 9.30
CA LYS A 16 6.31 -9.89 9.92
C LYS A 16 5.41 -10.78 9.07
N SER A 17 5.20 -12.02 9.51
CA SER A 17 4.33 -13.01 8.86
C SER A 17 3.62 -13.89 9.92
N ASP A 18 3.12 -13.26 10.98
CA ASP A 18 2.65 -13.90 12.22
C ASP A 18 1.17 -13.63 12.55
N LYS A 19 0.40 -13.10 11.59
CA LYS A 19 -0.99 -12.62 11.75
C LYS A 19 -1.15 -11.47 12.75
N SER A 20 -0.11 -10.68 12.99
CA SER A 20 -0.19 -9.47 13.82
C SER A 20 -0.42 -8.18 13.00
N SER A 21 -0.92 -7.14 13.67
CA SER A 21 -0.89 -5.78 13.15
C SER A 21 0.36 -5.06 13.63
N GLY A 22 0.97 -4.25 12.76
CA GLY A 22 2.03 -3.32 13.17
C GLY A 22 1.45 -1.98 13.55
N ILE A 23 1.97 -1.40 14.64
CA ILE A 23 1.56 -0.09 15.16
C ILE A 23 2.64 0.93 14.84
N THR A 24 2.29 1.95 14.07
CA THR A 24 3.17 3.08 13.75
C THR A 24 2.39 4.22 13.12
N LYS A 25 2.76 5.47 13.42
CA LYS A 25 2.23 6.67 12.77
C LYS A 25 3.03 7.09 11.53
N ASP A 26 4.27 6.61 11.45
CA ASP A 26 5.27 7.10 10.50
C ASP A 26 5.20 6.39 9.15
N SER A 27 4.28 5.42 9.00
CA SER A 27 3.99 4.81 7.71
C SER A 27 3.17 5.74 6.81
N PHE A 28 3.35 5.61 5.51
CA PHE A 28 2.52 6.28 4.52
C PHE A 28 2.41 5.41 3.27
N ILE A 29 1.32 5.56 2.54
CA ILE A 29 1.13 4.99 1.21
C ILE A 29 0.98 6.11 0.20
N PHE A 30 1.32 5.82 -1.05
CA PHE A 30 1.24 6.78 -2.12
C PHE A 30 0.84 6.14 -3.44
N SER A 31 0.36 6.97 -4.36
CA SER A 31 0.18 6.59 -5.75
C SER A 31 0.59 7.68 -6.71
N PHE A 32 1.06 7.26 -7.88
CA PHE A 32 1.27 8.10 -9.05
C PHE A 32 0.47 7.51 -10.20
N LYS A 33 -0.40 8.30 -10.83
CA LYS A 33 -1.18 7.84 -11.99
C LYS A 33 -0.30 7.52 -13.21
N ASN A 34 0.86 8.15 -13.31
CA ASN A 34 1.81 7.99 -14.41
C ASN A 34 3.24 8.19 -13.91
N ARG A 35 4.11 7.20 -14.09
CA ARG A 35 5.53 7.26 -13.74
C ARG A 35 6.33 8.35 -14.47
N ASP A 36 5.80 8.88 -15.57
CA ASP A 36 6.42 9.96 -16.33
C ASP A 36 5.89 11.35 -15.91
N ASN A 37 4.86 11.43 -15.06
CA ASN A 37 4.31 12.69 -14.54
C ASN A 37 3.88 12.55 -13.07
N PHE A 38 4.67 13.15 -12.18
CA PHE A 38 4.48 13.09 -10.73
C PHE A 38 3.56 14.18 -10.14
N GLU A 39 3.00 15.09 -10.95
CA GLU A 39 2.18 16.20 -10.43
C GLU A 39 0.87 15.73 -9.78
N ASN A 40 0.34 14.59 -10.23
CA ASN A 40 -0.93 14.02 -9.75
C ASN A 40 -0.71 12.87 -8.76
N TYR A 41 0.17 13.08 -7.78
CA TYR A 41 0.41 12.11 -6.73
C TYR A 41 -0.65 12.18 -5.63
N ILE A 42 -0.90 11.05 -4.97
CA ILE A 42 -1.64 10.99 -3.71
C ILE A 42 -0.66 10.52 -2.65
N LEU A 43 -0.58 11.25 -1.54
CA LEU A 43 0.11 10.82 -0.34
C LEU A 43 -0.94 10.64 0.76
N SER A 44 -0.92 9.49 1.41
CA SER A 44 -1.89 9.13 2.43
C SER A 44 -1.14 8.62 3.65
N ARG A 45 -1.26 9.32 4.77
CA ARG A 45 -0.60 8.94 6.03
C ARG A 45 -1.52 8.10 6.88
N VAL A 46 -0.95 7.45 7.90
CA VAL A 46 -1.72 6.66 8.85
C VAL A 46 -2.64 7.59 9.67
N GLU A 47 -3.93 7.28 9.66
CA GLU A 47 -4.97 7.87 10.51
C GLU A 47 -5.22 7.00 11.75
N ASN A 48 -5.22 5.67 11.59
CA ASN A 48 -5.34 4.70 12.68
C ASN A 48 -4.08 3.82 12.78
N GLU A 49 -3.27 4.11 13.80
CA GLU A 49 -1.97 3.47 14.04
C GLU A 49 -2.07 1.97 14.31
N GLU A 50 -3.15 1.48 14.93
CA GLU A 50 -3.34 0.05 15.22
C GLU A 50 -3.48 -0.83 13.96
N HIS A 51 -3.67 -0.17 12.81
CA HIS A 51 -3.90 -0.81 11.51
C HIS A 51 -2.91 -0.31 10.45
N ALA A 52 -1.75 0.21 10.85
CA ALA A 52 -0.73 0.69 9.92
C ALA A 52 -0.15 -0.45 9.07
N THR A 53 0.04 -1.65 9.62
CA THR A 53 0.41 -2.84 8.83
C THR A 53 -0.39 -4.06 9.22
N TYR A 54 -0.55 -5.00 8.29
CA TYR A 54 -1.17 -6.30 8.55
C TYR A 54 -0.28 -7.46 8.05
N ASN A 55 0.28 -8.22 8.99
CA ASN A 55 1.33 -9.21 8.72
C ASN A 55 0.76 -10.62 8.55
N ASN A 56 0.04 -10.87 7.46
CA ASN A 56 -0.53 -12.18 7.16
C ASN A 56 0.41 -13.02 6.28
N TYR A 57 0.60 -14.30 6.60
CA TYR A 57 1.45 -15.22 5.81
C TYR A 57 0.96 -15.46 4.38
N GLY A 58 -0.31 -15.18 4.08
CA GLY A 58 -0.87 -15.29 2.73
C GLY A 58 -0.65 -14.05 1.88
N PHE A 59 -0.11 -12.97 2.46
CA PHE A 59 0.09 -11.67 1.82
C PHE A 59 1.57 -11.34 1.70
N GLY A 60 1.88 -10.41 0.80
CA GLY A 60 3.15 -9.68 0.82
C GLY A 60 3.12 -8.54 1.86
N PRO A 61 4.10 -7.63 1.81
CA PRO A 61 4.06 -6.38 2.57
C PRO A 61 2.72 -5.66 2.39
N SER A 62 2.08 -5.31 3.50
CA SER A 62 0.70 -4.80 3.52
C SER A 62 0.54 -3.61 4.46
N PHE A 63 0.10 -2.49 3.92
CA PHE A 63 -0.19 -1.26 4.67
C PHE A 63 -1.64 -1.30 5.15
N GLY A 64 -1.81 -1.90 6.32
CA GLY A 64 -3.12 -2.32 6.83
C GLY A 64 -3.85 -3.19 5.81
N ILE A 65 -5.07 -2.76 5.47
CA ILE A 65 -5.84 -3.29 4.33
C ILE A 65 -6.04 -2.24 3.24
N ASP A 66 -5.33 -1.11 3.33
CA ASP A 66 -5.42 0.04 2.45
C ASP A 66 -4.54 -0.12 1.21
N LEU A 67 -3.45 -0.90 1.31
CA LEU A 67 -2.66 -1.43 0.19
C LEU A 67 -2.13 -2.82 0.54
N VAL A 68 -2.63 -3.86 -0.14
CA VAL A 68 -2.30 -5.27 0.11
C VAL A 68 -1.86 -5.94 -1.18
N LEU A 69 -0.85 -6.80 -1.09
CA LEU A 69 -0.40 -7.69 -2.17
C LEU A 69 -0.66 -9.16 -1.81
N TYR A 70 -1.16 -9.95 -2.75
CA TYR A 70 -1.38 -11.39 -2.60
C TYR A 70 -1.11 -12.10 -3.94
N GLY A 71 0.00 -12.84 -4.01
CA GLY A 71 0.49 -13.40 -5.26
C GLY A 71 0.84 -12.30 -6.28
N ASN A 72 0.28 -12.39 -7.49
CA ASN A 72 0.43 -11.40 -8.56
C ASN A 72 -0.68 -10.35 -8.58
N SER A 73 -1.51 -10.30 -7.54
CA SER A 73 -2.65 -9.40 -7.42
C SER A 73 -2.48 -8.50 -6.21
N GLY A 74 -3.12 -7.34 -6.26
CA GLY A 74 -3.18 -6.42 -5.14
C GLY A 74 -4.54 -5.77 -5.02
N LYS A 75 -4.76 -5.11 -3.89
CA LYS A 75 -6.00 -4.39 -3.58
C LYS A 75 -5.69 -3.12 -2.81
N CYS A 76 -6.38 -2.04 -3.15
CA CYS A 76 -6.40 -0.82 -2.34
C CYS A 76 -7.73 -0.68 -1.59
N SER A 77 -7.73 0.01 -0.46
CA SER A 77 -8.96 0.48 0.20
C SER A 77 -8.67 1.72 1.04
N LYS A 78 -9.69 2.27 1.71
CA LYS A 78 -9.52 3.35 2.70
C LYS A 78 -10.12 2.88 4.02
N ARG A 79 -9.27 2.53 4.98
CA ARG A 79 -9.64 2.03 6.31
C ARG A 79 -8.80 2.70 7.40
N ALA A 80 -7.48 2.59 7.32
CA ALA A 80 -6.55 3.07 8.33
C ALA A 80 -5.73 4.29 7.91
N TYR A 81 -5.76 4.62 6.62
CA TYR A 81 -5.04 5.75 6.04
C TYR A 81 -5.98 6.89 5.66
N GLU A 82 -5.46 8.12 5.64
CA GLU A 82 -6.22 9.36 5.45
C GLU A 82 -7.03 9.40 4.14
N SER A 83 -6.46 8.85 3.07
CA SER A 83 -6.98 8.93 1.69
C SER A 83 -6.89 7.60 0.94
N GLN A 84 -7.87 7.36 0.06
CA GLN A 84 -7.82 6.26 -0.91
C GLN A 84 -6.78 6.57 -2.00
N ILE A 85 -5.81 5.70 -2.20
CA ILE A 85 -4.75 5.92 -3.20
C ILE A 85 -5.08 5.43 -4.62
N ARG A 86 -6.08 4.55 -4.78
CA ARG A 86 -6.47 3.98 -6.08
C ARG A 86 -7.95 3.65 -6.16
N GLY A 87 -8.56 3.96 -7.32
CA GLY A 87 -9.94 3.63 -7.66
C GLY A 87 -10.99 4.57 -7.06
N ALA A 88 -12.26 4.38 -7.45
CA ALA A 88 -13.42 5.08 -6.90
C ALA A 88 -14.37 4.07 -6.25
N SER A 89 -14.64 4.22 -4.94
CA SER A 89 -15.73 3.73 -4.05
C SER A 89 -16.33 2.31 -4.18
N SER A 90 -16.13 1.58 -5.28
CA SER A 90 -16.64 0.23 -5.52
C SER A 90 -15.60 -0.82 -5.15
N ILE A 91 -16.02 -1.86 -4.44
CA ILE A 91 -15.19 -2.99 -4.01
C ILE A 91 -14.45 -3.65 -5.19
N PHE A 92 -15.01 -3.62 -6.40
CA PHE A 92 -14.43 -4.21 -7.61
C PHE A 92 -13.44 -3.29 -8.34
N SER A 93 -13.48 -1.98 -8.11
CA SER A 93 -12.59 -1.00 -8.76
C SER A 93 -11.23 -0.85 -8.06
N SER A 94 -11.00 -1.65 -7.02
CA SER A 94 -9.87 -1.50 -6.11
C SER A 94 -8.78 -2.58 -6.27
N SER A 95 -9.08 -3.65 -7.01
CA SER A 95 -8.11 -4.72 -7.29
C SER A 95 -7.27 -4.39 -8.52
N PHE A 96 -6.02 -4.88 -8.54
CA PHE A 96 -5.09 -4.70 -9.64
C PHE A 96 -4.17 -5.91 -9.79
N PHE A 97 -3.59 -6.07 -10.98
CA PHE A 97 -2.51 -7.03 -11.22
C PHE A 97 -1.17 -6.30 -11.17
N VAL A 98 -0.18 -6.97 -10.61
CA VAL A 98 1.19 -6.45 -10.48
C VAL A 98 1.99 -6.90 -11.70
N GLU A 99 2.53 -5.94 -12.44
CA GLU A 99 3.49 -6.22 -13.52
C GLU A 99 4.91 -6.38 -12.95
N GLU A 100 5.28 -5.53 -11.99
CA GLU A 100 6.57 -5.51 -11.31
C GLU A 100 6.41 -4.99 -9.87
N TYR A 101 7.24 -5.46 -8.94
CA TYR A 101 7.34 -4.89 -7.60
C TYR A 101 8.79 -4.85 -7.14
N GLU A 102 9.12 -3.80 -6.39
CA GLU A 102 10.45 -3.58 -5.84
C GLU A 102 10.33 -3.30 -4.34
N VAL A 103 11.32 -3.75 -3.57
CA VAL A 103 11.40 -3.50 -2.13
C VAL A 103 12.78 -2.96 -1.80
N PHE A 104 12.80 -1.76 -1.21
CA PHE A 104 14.03 -1.07 -0.83
C PHE A 104 14.13 -0.96 0.69
N GLN A 105 15.34 -1.13 1.22
CA GLN A 105 15.66 -0.87 2.62
C GLN A 105 16.53 0.38 2.72
N ILE A 106 16.15 1.32 3.58
CA ILE A 106 16.96 2.50 3.88
C ILE A 106 17.93 2.13 5.01
N ILE A 107 19.23 2.22 4.74
CA ILE A 107 20.31 2.04 5.71
C ILE A 107 20.89 3.42 6.03
N LYS A 108 21.14 3.71 7.30
CA LYS A 108 21.82 4.93 7.74
C LYS A 108 23.33 4.73 7.79
#